data_AF-A0AAJ0AKP6-F1
#
_entry.id   AF-A0AAJ0AKP6-F1
#
_cell.length_a   1.000
_cell.length_b   1.000
_cell.length_c   1.000
_cell.angle_alpha   90.00
_cell.angle_beta   90.00
_cell.angle_gamma   90.00
#
_symmetry.space_group_name_H-M   'P 1'
#
loop_
_entity.id
_entity.type
_entity.pdbx_description
1 polymer ?
#
loop_
_entity_poly.entity_id
_entity_poly.type
_entity_poly.pdbx_seq_one_letter_code
_entity_poly.pdbx_strand_id
1 'polypeptide(L)'
;MTEILPIKSKMPNANKMNLAMGQAPASTSPKLTTSSINTDPVLGYKIRVLVLDFLKEAKNPDAQQRINSITEANYISGPYFDQEQAKQVREATVNVDLPINLTAPTQVNYEGGENEDSDLRVRIIGLTVEKAIKTVMNGFLDKRRASGDARPCGPHDLDPIYAALFGVRLSELQSDNFLSRLRRSGV
;
A
#
# COMPACT_ATOMS: atom_id res chain seq x y z
N MET A 1 32.47 -69.08 37.56
CA MET A 1 31.56 -68.06 38.12
C MET A 1 30.17 -68.41 37.65
N THR A 2 29.39 -68.90 38.60
CA THR A 2 28.02 -69.41 38.48
C THR A 2 27.04 -68.26 38.70
N GLU A 3 25.94 -68.19 37.94
CA GLU A 3 24.56 -67.92 38.42
C GLU A 3 23.63 -67.63 37.23
N ILE A 4 22.43 -68.19 37.33
CA ILE A 4 21.30 -68.13 36.40
C ILE A 4 20.28 -67.10 36.94
N LEU A 5 19.37 -66.63 36.07
CA LEU A 5 17.98 -66.11 36.30
C LEU A 5 17.76 -64.62 35.94
N PRO A 6 16.52 -64.16 35.64
CA PRO A 6 15.40 -64.82 34.94
C PRO A 6 14.67 -63.91 33.91
N ILE A 7 13.77 -64.52 33.14
CA ILE A 7 12.74 -63.90 32.29
C ILE A 7 11.68 -63.18 33.15
N LYS A 8 11.23 -61.98 32.74
CA LYS A 8 9.93 -61.44 33.16
C LYS A 8 9.24 -60.67 32.03
N SER A 9 8.10 -61.24 31.63
CA SER A 9 7.03 -60.64 30.83
C SER A 9 6.36 -59.49 31.57
N LYS A 10 6.08 -58.38 30.86
CA LYS A 10 5.04 -57.41 31.24
C LYS A 10 4.53 -56.61 30.03
N MET A 11 3.33 -56.92 29.55
CA MET A 11 2.36 -55.93 29.04
C MET A 11 1.64 -55.30 30.27
N PRO A 12 0.90 -54.17 30.22
CA PRO A 12 0.29 -53.45 29.09
C PRO A 12 0.45 -51.91 29.19
N ASN A 13 -0.14 -51.11 28.27
CA ASN A 13 -1.22 -50.16 28.61
C ASN A 13 -1.72 -49.42 27.35
N ALA A 14 -3.05 -49.33 27.24
CA ALA A 14 -3.78 -48.59 26.22
C ALA A 14 -3.57 -47.08 26.41
N ASN A 15 -3.09 -46.40 25.38
CA ASN A 15 -3.16 -44.94 25.32
C ASN A 15 -4.34 -44.50 24.45
N LYS A 16 -5.30 -43.97 25.20
CA LYS A 16 -6.49 -43.19 24.83
C LYS A 16 -6.33 -42.40 23.54
N MET A 17 -7.34 -42.53 22.69
CA MET A 17 -7.63 -41.58 21.63
C MET A 17 -7.78 -40.18 22.24
N ASN A 18 -6.97 -39.24 21.77
CA ASN A 18 -7.28 -37.82 21.89
C ASN A 18 -7.32 -37.25 20.47
N LEU A 19 -8.54 -37.17 19.94
CA LEU A 19 -8.91 -36.28 18.85
C LEU A 19 -8.73 -34.84 19.35
N ALA A 20 -7.50 -34.34 19.30
CA ALA A 20 -7.26 -32.91 19.36
C ALA A 20 -7.56 -32.37 17.96
N MET A 21 -8.74 -31.77 17.85
CA MET A 21 -9.13 -30.89 16.77
C MET A 21 -7.99 -29.91 16.52
N GLY A 22 -7.26 -30.11 15.43
CA GLY A 22 -6.23 -29.19 14.98
C GLY A 22 -6.90 -27.87 14.62
N GLN A 23 -6.95 -26.95 15.57
CA GLN A 23 -7.01 -25.53 15.25
C GLN A 23 -5.79 -25.26 14.37
N ALA A 24 -6.05 -25.02 13.09
CA ALA A 24 -5.08 -24.39 12.21
C ALA A 24 -4.55 -23.15 12.95
N PRO A 25 -3.22 -22.96 13.07
CA PRO A 25 -2.71 -21.68 13.50
C PRO A 25 -3.24 -20.68 12.48
N ALA A 26 -4.11 -19.77 12.94
CA ALA A 26 -4.45 -18.60 12.16
C ALA A 26 -3.12 -17.95 11.78
N SER A 27 -2.78 -17.99 10.50
CA SER A 27 -1.61 -17.34 9.93
C SER A 27 -1.76 -15.85 10.15
N THR A 28 -1.36 -15.36 11.33
CA THR A 28 -1.23 -13.95 11.66
C THR A 28 -0.02 -13.42 10.92
N SER A 29 -0.15 -13.33 9.60
CA SER A 29 0.75 -12.51 8.80
C SER A 29 0.71 -11.10 9.40
N PRO A 30 1.86 -10.51 9.74
CA PRO A 30 1.89 -9.19 10.34
C PRO A 30 1.12 -8.23 9.43
N LYS A 31 0.15 -7.52 10.02
CA LYS A 31 -0.69 -6.58 9.27
C LYS A 31 0.20 -5.45 8.76
N LEU A 32 0.45 -5.45 7.46
CA LEU A 32 1.32 -4.47 6.82
C LEU A 32 0.69 -3.08 6.95
N THR A 33 1.51 -2.07 7.25
CA THR A 33 1.09 -0.67 7.35
C THR A 33 1.83 0.17 6.34
N THR A 34 1.34 1.37 6.03
CA THR A 34 2.05 2.26 5.11
C THR A 34 3.43 2.66 5.64
N SER A 35 3.57 2.80 6.97
CA SER A 35 4.88 3.04 7.59
C SER A 35 5.84 1.86 7.46
N SER A 36 5.36 0.61 7.57
CA SER A 36 6.23 -0.56 7.37
C SER A 36 6.57 -0.79 5.90
N ILE A 37 5.69 -0.41 4.96
CA ILE A 37 6.02 -0.38 3.52
C ILE A 37 7.15 0.62 3.23
N ASN A 38 7.13 1.79 3.88
CA ASN A 38 8.14 2.82 3.66
C ASN A 38 9.56 2.36 4.03
N THR A 39 9.66 1.58 5.11
CA THR A 39 10.93 1.03 5.61
C THR A 39 11.33 -0.27 4.92
N ASP A 40 10.42 -0.92 4.18
CA ASP A 40 10.73 -2.10 3.38
C ASP A 40 11.67 -1.73 2.21
N PRO A 41 12.79 -2.45 2.02
CA PRO A 41 13.78 -2.10 1.00
C PRO A 41 13.28 -2.29 -0.43
N VAL A 42 12.27 -3.16 -0.66
CA VAL A 42 11.76 -3.49 -2.00
C VAL A 42 10.52 -2.67 -2.30
N LEU A 43 9.47 -2.82 -1.50
CA LEU A 43 8.20 -2.09 -1.66
C LEU A 43 8.41 -0.59 -1.46
N GLY A 44 9.19 -0.19 -0.46
CA GLY A 44 9.51 1.21 -0.22
C GLY A 44 10.31 1.82 -1.36
N TYR A 45 11.22 1.09 -2.00
CA TYR A 45 11.92 1.58 -3.19
C TYR A 45 10.95 1.79 -4.36
N LYS A 46 10.08 0.80 -4.63
CA LYS A 46 9.07 0.88 -5.71
C LYS A 46 8.09 2.04 -5.51
N ILE A 47 7.64 2.29 -4.27
CA ILE A 47 6.82 3.47 -3.94
C ILE A 47 7.58 4.77 -4.23
N ARG A 48 8.86 4.87 -3.86
CA ARG A 48 9.68 6.06 -4.15
C ARG A 48 9.86 6.29 -5.65
N VAL A 49 10.03 5.22 -6.43
CA VAL A 49 10.09 5.30 -7.90
C VAL A 49 8.75 5.78 -8.46
N LEU A 50 7.62 5.23 -8.01
CA LEU A 50 6.30 5.67 -8.43
C LEU A 50 6.07 7.16 -8.14
N VAL A 51 6.39 7.61 -6.92
CA VAL A 51 6.28 9.03 -6.54
C VAL A 51 7.22 9.91 -7.37
N LEU A 52 8.45 9.45 -7.64
CA LEU A 52 9.37 10.17 -8.52
C LEU A 52 8.80 10.33 -9.92
N ASP A 53 8.21 9.27 -10.46
CA ASP A 53 7.63 9.29 -11.80
C ASP A 53 6.42 10.22 -11.85
N PHE A 54 5.57 10.31 -10.81
CA PHE A 54 4.53 11.34 -10.73
C PHE A 54 5.09 12.77 -10.81
N LEU A 55 6.23 13.03 -10.15
CA LEU A 55 6.89 14.34 -10.20
C LEU A 55 7.50 14.66 -11.57
N LYS A 56 8.02 13.64 -12.25
CA LYS A 56 8.84 13.79 -13.46
C LYS A 56 8.11 13.45 -14.76
N GLU A 57 6.89 12.95 -14.69
CA GLU A 57 6.11 12.45 -15.85
C GLU A 57 6.18 13.39 -17.05
N ALA A 58 5.82 14.66 -16.87
CA ALA A 58 5.83 15.66 -17.95
C ALA A 58 7.21 15.96 -18.56
N LYS A 59 8.31 15.57 -17.88
CA LYS A 59 9.69 15.87 -18.28
C LYS A 59 10.51 14.62 -18.59
N ASN A 60 9.95 13.43 -18.38
CA ASN A 60 10.65 12.15 -18.57
C ASN A 60 9.76 11.18 -19.36
N PRO A 61 10.09 10.89 -20.63
CA PRO A 61 9.30 10.00 -21.47
C PRO A 61 9.21 8.58 -20.90
N ASP A 62 10.24 8.10 -20.20
CA ASP A 62 10.23 6.76 -19.60
C ASP A 62 9.26 6.70 -18.41
N ALA A 63 9.23 7.74 -17.58
CA ALA A 63 8.27 7.87 -16.50
C ALA A 63 6.83 7.96 -17.04
N GLN A 64 6.63 8.75 -18.10
CA GLN A 64 5.35 8.87 -18.79
C GLN A 64 4.90 7.55 -19.39
N GLN A 65 5.78 6.79 -20.04
CA GLN A 65 5.46 5.48 -20.59
C GLN A 65 5.03 4.51 -19.49
N ARG A 66 5.78 4.45 -18.37
CA ARG A 66 5.41 3.59 -17.23
C ARG A 66 4.06 3.98 -16.63
N ILE A 67 3.81 5.26 -16.41
CA ILE A 67 2.52 5.76 -15.89
C ILE A 67 1.37 5.48 -16.85
N ASN A 68 1.58 5.67 -18.15
CA ASN A 68 0.56 5.42 -19.18
C ASN A 68 0.25 3.94 -19.39
N SER A 69 1.18 3.04 -19.04
CA SER A 69 0.93 1.60 -19.08
C SER A 69 0.05 1.08 -17.93
N ILE A 70 -0.17 1.89 -16.89
CA ILE A 70 -1.03 1.49 -15.77
C ILE A 70 -2.51 1.74 -16.11
N THR A 71 -3.32 0.69 -15.98
CA THR A 71 -4.78 0.74 -16.15
C THR A 71 -5.53 1.01 -14.84
N GLU A 72 -4.92 0.70 -13.70
CA GLU A 72 -5.58 0.78 -12.39
C GLU A 72 -5.60 2.22 -11.86
N ALA A 73 -6.78 2.68 -11.44
CA ALA A 73 -6.97 4.05 -10.97
C ALA A 73 -6.13 4.42 -9.73
N ASN A 74 -5.67 3.42 -8.97
CA ASN A 74 -4.82 3.58 -7.80
C ASN A 74 -3.33 3.44 -8.10
N TYR A 75 -2.91 3.32 -9.36
CA TYR A 75 -1.51 3.25 -9.80
C TYR A 75 -0.61 2.18 -9.11
N ILE A 76 -1.16 1.31 -8.27
CA ILE A 76 -0.47 0.27 -7.52
C ILE A 76 -0.60 -1.04 -8.30
N SER A 77 0.10 -1.10 -9.44
CA SER A 77 0.15 -2.26 -10.31
C SER A 77 1.43 -2.24 -11.16
N GLY A 78 1.52 -3.14 -12.16
CA GLY A 78 2.63 -3.15 -13.10
C GLY A 78 2.71 -1.82 -13.87
N PRO A 79 3.91 -1.31 -14.18
CA PRO A 79 5.20 -2.01 -14.15
C PRO A 79 5.93 -1.96 -12.81
N TYR A 80 5.42 -1.24 -11.81
CA TYR A 80 6.11 -1.03 -10.54
C TYR A 80 5.99 -2.23 -9.60
N PHE A 81 4.79 -2.81 -9.52
CA PHE A 81 4.46 -3.91 -8.61
C PHE A 81 4.00 -5.13 -9.39
N ASP A 82 4.46 -6.31 -8.99
CA ASP A 82 3.80 -7.55 -9.40
C ASP A 82 2.44 -7.69 -8.67
N GLN A 83 1.67 -8.72 -9.03
CA GLN A 83 0.31 -8.90 -8.50
C GLN A 83 0.28 -9.07 -6.97
N GLU A 84 1.26 -9.78 -6.40
CA GLU A 84 1.33 -10.03 -4.96
C GLU A 84 1.74 -8.76 -4.22
N GLN A 85 2.76 -8.06 -4.70
CA GLN A 85 3.20 -6.79 -4.15
C GLN A 85 2.08 -5.73 -4.23
N ALA A 86 1.38 -5.65 -5.37
CA ALA A 86 0.26 -4.75 -5.55
C ALA A 86 -0.88 -5.06 -4.57
N LYS A 87 -1.15 -6.34 -4.31
CA LYS A 87 -2.13 -6.76 -3.32
C LYS A 87 -1.70 -6.34 -1.91
N GLN A 88 -0.45 -6.62 -1.53
CA GLN A 88 0.11 -6.24 -0.23
C GLN A 88 0.02 -4.74 0.02
N VAL A 89 0.42 -3.93 -0.97
CA VAL A 89 0.38 -2.47 -0.85
C VAL A 89 -1.06 -1.97 -0.74
N ARG A 90 -2.00 -2.48 -1.55
CA ARG A 90 -3.42 -2.06 -1.52
C ARG A 90 -4.14 -2.43 -0.23
N GLU A 91 -3.84 -3.59 0.35
CA GLU A 91 -4.45 -4.10 1.58
C GLU A 91 -3.79 -3.54 2.86
N ALA A 92 -2.62 -2.92 2.74
CA ALA A 92 -1.92 -2.33 3.88
C ALA A 92 -2.76 -1.27 4.58
N THR A 93 -2.63 -1.21 5.90
CA THR A 93 -3.37 -0.28 6.74
C THR A 93 -2.68 1.08 6.79
N VAL A 94 -3.42 2.14 6.52
CA VAL A 94 -2.93 3.51 6.66
C VAL A 94 -2.81 3.84 8.14
N ASN A 95 -1.59 4.11 8.59
CA ASN A 95 -1.30 4.45 10.00
C ASN A 95 -0.68 5.85 10.16
N VAL A 96 -0.74 6.65 9.10
CA VAL A 96 -0.24 8.02 9.07
C VAL A 96 -1.40 8.99 9.19
N ASP A 97 -1.25 10.00 10.04
CA ASP A 97 -2.19 11.11 10.10
C ASP A 97 -1.85 12.08 8.96
N LEU A 98 -2.73 12.16 7.96
CA LEU A 98 -2.48 13.05 6.84
C LEU A 98 -3.18 14.39 7.08
N PRO A 99 -2.43 15.50 7.14
CA PRO A 99 -3.01 16.84 7.07
C PRO A 99 -3.35 17.16 5.61
N ILE A 100 -4.23 16.38 4.98
CA ILE A 100 -4.77 16.76 3.67
C ILE A 100 -5.85 17.78 3.96
N ASN A 101 -5.53 19.06 3.76
CA ASN A 101 -6.58 20.03 3.48
C ASN A 101 -7.19 19.58 2.15
N LEU A 102 -8.29 18.82 2.18
CA LEU A 102 -9.17 18.63 1.02
C LEU A 102 -9.82 20.00 0.75
N THR A 103 -9.05 20.99 0.27
CA THR A 103 -9.62 22.25 -0.13
C THR A 103 -10.33 22.06 -1.45
N ALA A 104 -11.62 21.73 -1.29
CA ALA A 104 -12.74 21.97 -2.17
C ALA A 104 -12.62 21.49 -3.64
N PRO A 105 -13.54 20.61 -4.11
CA PRO A 105 -13.91 20.71 -5.52
C PRO A 105 -14.33 22.17 -5.77
N THR A 106 -13.92 22.71 -6.92
CA THR A 106 -14.55 23.87 -7.53
C THR A 106 -16.04 23.83 -7.23
N GLN A 107 -16.56 24.90 -6.61
CA GLN A 107 -17.94 25.03 -6.16
C GLN A 107 -18.91 24.46 -7.20
N VAL A 108 -19.38 23.25 -6.97
CA VAL A 108 -20.67 22.83 -7.46
C VAL A 108 -21.66 23.36 -6.44
N ASN A 109 -22.41 24.38 -6.86
CA ASN A 109 -23.55 24.89 -6.12
C ASN A 109 -24.53 23.74 -5.88
N TYR A 110 -24.43 23.09 -4.73
CA TYR A 110 -25.58 22.46 -4.11
C TYR A 110 -26.18 23.51 -3.18
N GLU A 111 -27.22 24.19 -3.67
CA GLU A 111 -28.06 25.03 -2.84
C GLU A 111 -28.74 24.15 -1.78
N GLY A 112 -28.24 24.20 -0.54
CA GLY A 112 -28.90 23.59 0.59
C GLY A 112 -28.04 23.47 1.85
N GLY A 113 -28.23 24.40 2.79
CA GLY A 113 -28.08 24.12 4.23
C GLY A 113 -26.77 24.50 4.92
N GLU A 114 -26.66 25.78 5.27
CA GLU A 114 -26.07 26.40 6.48
C GLU A 114 -25.02 25.62 7.34
N ASN A 115 -23.80 26.18 7.36
CA ASN A 115 -22.91 26.40 8.52
C ASN A 115 -22.61 25.24 9.49
N GLU A 116 -21.50 24.53 9.24
CA GLU A 116 -20.49 24.23 10.27
C GLU A 116 -19.10 24.27 9.60
N ASP A 117 -18.25 25.20 10.05
CA ASP A 117 -16.80 25.26 9.79
C ASP A 117 -16.10 24.04 10.44
N SER A 118 -16.47 22.86 9.96
CA SER A 118 -15.93 21.60 10.40
C SER A 118 -14.68 21.33 9.59
N ASP A 119 -13.54 21.41 10.27
CA ASP A 119 -12.26 20.82 9.87
C ASP A 119 -12.50 19.37 9.44
N LEU A 120 -12.92 19.15 8.18
CA LEU A 120 -13.18 17.85 7.57
C LEU A 120 -11.85 17.16 7.27
N ARG A 121 -11.03 16.96 8.31
CA ARG A 121 -9.97 15.97 8.32
C ARG A 121 -10.63 14.63 8.08
N VAL A 122 -10.65 14.20 6.83
CA VAL A 122 -11.03 12.85 6.46
C VAL A 122 -10.07 11.92 7.20
N ARG A 123 -10.55 11.27 8.27
CA ARG A 123 -9.76 10.29 9.01
C ARG A 123 -9.57 9.05 8.14
N ILE A 124 -8.50 9.04 7.34
CA ILE A 124 -8.14 7.88 6.52
C ILE A 124 -7.35 6.82 7.30
N ILE A 125 -6.98 7.10 8.55
CA ILE A 125 -6.28 6.16 9.43
C ILE A 125 -7.15 4.91 9.63
N GLY A 126 -6.53 3.74 9.58
CA GLY A 126 -7.18 2.45 9.76
C GLY A 126 -7.86 1.91 8.49
N LEU A 127 -8.00 2.72 7.44
CA LEU A 127 -8.43 2.24 6.12
C LEU A 127 -7.32 1.45 5.44
N THR A 128 -7.70 0.60 4.48
CA THR A 128 -6.74 0.07 3.53
C THR A 128 -6.25 1.19 2.61
N VAL A 129 -5.02 1.08 2.11
CA VAL A 129 -4.44 2.03 1.13
C VAL A 129 -5.39 2.24 -0.04
N GLU A 130 -5.97 1.17 -0.60
CA GLU A 130 -6.91 1.30 -1.71
C GLU A 130 -8.14 2.14 -1.36
N LYS A 131 -8.74 1.91 -0.17
CA LYS A 131 -9.89 2.68 0.29
C LYS A 131 -9.52 4.13 0.56
N ALA A 132 -8.38 4.38 1.21
CA ALA A 132 -7.88 5.72 1.47
C ALA A 132 -7.65 6.51 0.17
N ILE A 133 -6.99 5.90 -0.81
CA ILE A 133 -6.77 6.50 -2.14
C ILE A 133 -8.11 6.80 -2.80
N LYS A 134 -9.04 5.84 -2.83
CA LYS A 134 -10.39 6.06 -3.38
C LYS A 134 -11.12 7.22 -2.68
N THR A 135 -11.07 7.29 -1.36
CA THR A 135 -11.71 8.36 -0.58
C THR A 135 -11.10 9.72 -0.89
N VAL A 136 -9.77 9.81 -0.93
CA VAL A 136 -9.07 11.06 -1.26
C VAL A 136 -9.36 11.47 -2.70
N MET A 137 -9.32 10.52 -3.64
CA MET A 137 -9.47 10.79 -5.07
C MET A 137 -10.92 11.04 -5.50
N ASN A 138 -11.93 10.66 -4.72
CA ASN A 138 -13.34 10.85 -5.06
C ASN A 138 -13.72 12.33 -5.29
N GLY A 139 -12.97 13.28 -4.71
CA GLY A 139 -13.13 14.72 -4.94
C GLY A 139 -12.36 15.29 -6.15
N PHE A 140 -11.53 14.49 -6.83
CA PHE A 140 -10.66 14.92 -7.94
C PHE A 140 -11.17 14.46 -9.32
N LEU A 141 -12.23 13.64 -9.39
CA LEU A 141 -12.57 12.78 -10.54
C LEU A 141 -13.12 13.48 -11.80
N ASP A 142 -13.38 14.78 -11.79
CA ASP A 142 -14.32 15.36 -12.76
C ASP A 142 -13.70 15.76 -14.10
N LYS A 143 -12.39 16.00 -14.19
CA LYS A 143 -11.79 16.63 -15.39
C LYS A 143 -11.47 15.67 -16.53
N ARG A 144 -11.06 14.42 -16.24
CA ARG A 144 -10.60 13.44 -17.25
C ARG A 144 -11.71 12.52 -17.77
N ARG A 145 -12.75 12.28 -16.96
CA ARG A 145 -13.93 11.47 -17.32
C ARG A 145 -14.66 12.03 -18.55
N ALA A 146 -14.65 13.36 -18.73
CA ALA A 146 -15.22 14.02 -19.90
C ALA A 146 -14.44 13.76 -21.20
N SER A 147 -13.18 13.30 -21.13
CA SER A 147 -12.30 13.05 -22.27
C SER A 147 -12.19 11.56 -22.66
N GLY A 148 -12.89 10.66 -21.97
CA GLY A 148 -12.77 9.21 -22.18
C GLY A 148 -11.49 8.57 -21.61
N ASP A 149 -10.65 9.33 -20.91
CA ASP A 149 -9.57 8.80 -20.09
C ASP A 149 -10.15 8.39 -18.73
N ALA A 150 -10.20 7.08 -18.47
CA ALA A 150 -10.72 6.52 -17.22
C ALA A 150 -9.84 6.85 -16.01
N ARG A 151 -8.65 7.43 -16.23
CA ARG A 151 -7.76 7.85 -15.15
C ARG A 151 -8.26 9.15 -14.51
N PRO A 152 -8.42 9.16 -13.18
CA PRO A 152 -9.15 10.19 -12.44
C PRO A 152 -8.50 11.58 -12.33
N CYS A 153 -7.19 11.72 -12.56
CA CYS A 153 -6.45 12.97 -12.35
C CYS A 153 -5.16 13.03 -13.18
N GLY A 154 -4.55 14.21 -13.28
CA GLY A 154 -3.18 14.33 -13.77
C GLY A 154 -2.19 13.79 -12.73
N PRO A 155 -1.06 13.19 -13.14
CA PRO A 155 -0.08 12.64 -12.21
C PRO A 155 0.48 13.66 -11.19
N HIS A 156 0.43 14.96 -11.50
CA HIS A 156 0.82 16.06 -10.59
C HIS A 156 -0.14 16.30 -9.41
N ASP A 157 -1.35 15.72 -9.43
CA ASP A 157 -2.24 15.76 -8.27
C ASP A 157 -1.95 14.60 -7.31
N LEU A 158 -1.16 13.60 -7.74
CA LEU A 158 -0.92 12.35 -7.03
C LEU A 158 0.37 12.35 -6.21
N ASP A 159 1.41 13.07 -6.63
CA ASP A 159 2.67 13.08 -5.89
C ASP A 159 2.52 13.50 -4.42
N PRO A 160 1.79 14.57 -4.04
CA PRO A 160 1.65 14.91 -2.62
C PRO A 160 0.83 13.86 -1.86
N ILE A 161 -0.16 13.24 -2.50
CA ILE A 161 -1.03 12.22 -1.88
C ILE A 161 -0.22 10.96 -1.55
N TYR A 162 0.51 10.43 -2.53
CA TYR A 162 1.29 9.20 -2.33
C TYR A 162 2.50 9.45 -1.43
N ALA A 163 3.16 10.61 -1.57
CA ALA A 163 4.25 10.97 -0.67
C ALA A 163 3.78 10.99 0.78
N ALA A 164 2.64 11.63 1.05
CA ALA A 164 2.08 11.71 2.39
C ALA A 164 1.62 10.33 2.90
N LEU A 165 0.85 9.57 2.10
CA LEU A 165 0.28 8.27 2.49
C LEU A 165 1.35 7.26 2.92
N PHE A 166 2.49 7.26 2.24
CA PHE A 166 3.61 6.36 2.51
C PHE A 166 4.73 7.01 3.33
N GLY A 167 4.61 8.28 3.73
CA GLY A 167 5.66 8.99 4.47
C GLY A 167 6.97 9.12 3.70
N VAL A 168 6.90 9.22 2.37
CA VAL A 168 8.06 9.49 1.51
C VAL A 168 8.37 10.97 1.54
N ARG A 169 9.63 11.32 1.84
CA ARG A 169 10.08 12.71 1.80
C ARG A 169 10.52 13.06 0.38
N LEU A 170 9.87 14.03 -0.27
CA LEU A 170 10.22 14.43 -1.64
C LEU A 170 11.71 14.83 -1.79
N SER A 171 12.34 15.38 -0.75
CA SER A 171 13.77 15.68 -0.74
C SER A 171 14.66 14.45 -0.88
N GLU A 172 14.24 13.29 -0.38
CA GLU A 172 15.02 12.05 -0.49
C GLU A 172 15.04 11.50 -1.93
N LEU A 173 14.01 11.83 -2.72
CA LEU A 173 13.92 11.51 -4.14
C LEU A 173 14.89 12.32 -5.00
N GLN A 174 15.44 13.41 -4.46
CA GLN A 174 16.47 14.23 -5.10
C GLN A 174 17.88 13.87 -4.61
N SER A 175 18.03 12.92 -3.69
CA SER A 175 19.35 12.56 -3.16
C SER A 175 20.19 11.77 -4.17
N ASP A 176 21.50 12.05 -4.22
CA ASP A 176 22.43 11.36 -5.11
C ASP A 176 22.44 9.84 -4.90
N ASN A 177 22.24 9.39 -3.66
CA ASN A 177 22.15 7.97 -3.32
C ASN A 177 20.96 7.29 -4.01
N PHE A 178 19.79 7.94 -3.98
CA PHE A 178 18.59 7.43 -4.62
C PHE A 178 18.72 7.48 -6.14
N LEU A 179 19.14 8.63 -6.70
CA LEU A 179 19.33 8.79 -8.15
C LEU A 179 20.38 7.84 -8.72
N SER A 180 21.46 7.57 -7.97
CA SER A 180 22.48 6.59 -8.36
C SER A 180 21.98 5.15 -8.30
N ARG A 181 21.03 4.83 -7.42
CA ARG A 181 20.35 3.51 -7.42
C ARG A 181 19.40 3.40 -8.62
N LEU A 182 18.62 4.44 -8.87
CA LEU A 182 17.69 4.52 -10.01
C LEU A 182 18.41 4.27 -11.34
N ARG A 183 19.50 5.00 -11.59
CA ARG A 183 20.35 4.83 -12.78
C ARG A 183 20.90 3.42 -12.94
N ARG A 184 21.23 2.74 -11.84
CA ARG A 184 21.74 1.36 -11.87
C ARG A 184 20.64 0.32 -12.08
N SER A 185 19.40 0.63 -11.72
CA SER A 185 18.26 -0.26 -11.95
C SER A 185 17.72 -0.22 -13.38
N GLY A 186 18.23 0.67 -14.24
CA GLY A 186 17.75 0.79 -15.62
C GLY A 186 16.32 1.32 -15.74
N VAL A 187 15.89 2.08 -14.72
CA VAL A 187 14.60 2.78 -14.65
C VAL A 187 14.78 4.24 -15.06
#